data_AF-A0A498JND4-F1
#
_entry.id   AF-A0A498JND4-F1
#
_cell.length_a   1.000
_cell.length_b   1.000
_cell.length_c   1.000
_cell.angle_alpha   90.00
_cell.angle_beta   90.00
_cell.angle_gamma   90.00
#
_symmetry.space_group_name_H-M   'P 1'
#
loop_
_entity.id
_entity.type
_entity.pdbx_description
1 polymer ?
#
loop_
_entity_poly.entity_id
_entity_poly.type
_entity_poly.pdbx_seq_one_letter_code
_entity_poly.pdbx_strand_id
1 'polypeptide(L)'
;MAVVVVLAMVLSLTVVCNGGVTSTFVRKVESTVDMPLKVMSSKSLQVHITQGNQKGTAMIVSWVTMAEPGSSVVIFWSEKHKPKKAEGKAKQYKFYDYTSGYIHHCNIRGLEP
;
A
#
# COMPACT_ATOMS: atom_id res chain seq x y z
N MET A 1 -17.79 -56.07 18.38
CA MET A 1 -18.44 -54.76 18.55
C MET A 1 -17.44 -53.63 18.83
N ALA A 2 -16.64 -53.68 19.90
CA ALA A 2 -15.70 -52.61 20.23
C ALA A 2 -14.70 -52.25 19.11
N VAL A 3 -14.14 -53.26 18.43
CA VAL A 3 -13.19 -53.05 17.31
C VAL A 3 -13.82 -52.29 16.14
N VAL A 4 -15.09 -52.56 15.84
CA VAL A 4 -15.81 -51.92 14.72
C VAL A 4 -16.11 -50.45 15.04
N VAL A 5 -16.43 -50.15 16.31
CA VAL A 5 -16.68 -48.79 16.79
C VAL A 5 -15.39 -47.96 16.77
N VAL A 6 -14.28 -48.53 17.22
CA VAL A 6 -12.96 -47.87 17.19
C VAL A 6 -12.54 -47.58 15.75
N LEU A 7 -12.74 -48.52 14.83
CA LEU A 7 -12.40 -48.34 13.42
C LEU A 7 -13.24 -47.23 12.76
N ALA A 8 -14.55 -47.19 13.05
CA ALA A 8 -15.44 -46.14 12.57
C ALA A 8 -15.05 -44.74 13.09
N MET A 9 -14.57 -44.66 14.33
CA MET A 9 -14.11 -43.41 14.94
C MET A 9 -12.78 -42.92 14.35
N VAL A 10 -11.87 -43.83 13.97
CA VAL A 10 -10.62 -43.45 13.29
C VAL A 10 -10.89 -42.96 11.86
N LEU A 11 -11.82 -43.61 11.15
CA LEU A 11 -12.18 -43.24 9.78
C LEU A 11 -12.87 -41.86 9.70
N SER A 12 -13.66 -41.48 10.70
CA SER A 12 -14.33 -40.18 10.72
C SER A 12 -13.38 -39.00 10.85
N LEU A 13 -12.18 -39.19 11.44
CA LEU A 13 -11.15 -38.14 11.55
C LEU A 13 -10.69 -37.62 10.17
N THR A 14 -10.77 -38.44 9.12
CA THR A 14 -10.37 -38.03 7.76
C THR A 14 -11.37 -37.04 7.12
N VAL A 15 -12.63 -37.07 7.56
CA VAL A 15 -13.70 -36.16 7.09
C VAL A 15 -13.66 -34.80 7.81
N VAL A 16 -13.08 -34.73 9.01
CA VAL A 16 -12.96 -33.48 9.78
C VAL A 16 -11.75 -32.63 9.34
N CYS A 17 -10.85 -33.19 8.52
CA CYS A 17 -9.68 -32.50 8.04
C CYS A 17 -9.98 -31.67 6.79
N ASN A 18 -10.17 -30.35 6.95
CA ASN A 18 -10.22 -29.43 5.82
C ASN A 18 -8.78 -29.19 5.28
N GLY A 19 -8.32 -30.08 4.40
CA GLY A 19 -7.05 -29.92 3.70
C GLY A 19 -7.13 -28.75 2.71
N GLY A 20 -6.39 -27.67 2.98
CA GLY A 20 -6.37 -26.50 2.10
C GLY A 20 -5.93 -26.85 0.68
N VAL A 21 -6.75 -26.52 -0.32
CA VAL A 21 -6.40 -26.67 -1.73
C VAL A 21 -5.41 -25.58 -2.11
N THR A 22 -4.18 -25.97 -2.46
CA THR A 22 -3.18 -25.03 -3.00
C THR A 22 -3.22 -25.08 -4.53
N SER A 23 -3.06 -23.91 -5.17
CA SER A 23 -2.97 -23.82 -6.63
C SER A 23 -1.77 -24.60 -7.16
N THR A 24 -1.94 -25.29 -8.29
CA THR A 24 -0.83 -25.96 -9.02
C THR A 24 0.08 -24.98 -9.76
N PHE A 25 -0.25 -23.68 -9.74
CA PHE A 25 0.53 -22.65 -10.40
C PHE A 25 1.90 -22.47 -9.72
N VAL A 26 2.95 -22.87 -10.43
CA VAL A 26 4.34 -22.54 -10.08
C VAL A 26 4.82 -21.48 -11.07
N ARG A 27 5.17 -20.30 -10.56
CA ARG A 27 5.77 -19.23 -11.38
C ARG A 27 7.09 -19.75 -11.98
N LYS A 28 7.28 -19.61 -13.30
CA LYS A 28 8.56 -19.93 -13.94
C LYS A 28 9.68 -19.12 -13.28
N VAL A 29 10.80 -19.78 -13.01
CA VAL A 29 12.03 -19.13 -12.52
C VAL A 29 12.68 -18.41 -13.69
N GLU A 30 12.09 -17.29 -14.08
CA GLU A 30 12.74 -16.31 -14.94
C GLU A 30 13.66 -15.46 -14.06
N SER A 31 14.83 -15.07 -14.59
CA SER A 31 15.72 -14.15 -13.90
C SER A 31 14.97 -12.86 -13.59
N THR A 32 14.91 -12.46 -12.32
CA THR A 32 14.33 -11.19 -11.90
C THR A 32 15.27 -10.06 -12.33
N VAL A 33 15.19 -9.67 -13.61
CA VAL A 33 15.94 -8.54 -14.16
C VAL A 33 15.25 -7.25 -13.74
N ASP A 34 16.01 -6.33 -13.16
CA ASP A 34 15.49 -5.03 -12.75
C ASP A 34 15.02 -4.22 -13.96
N MET A 35 13.94 -3.46 -13.75
CA MET A 35 13.44 -2.54 -14.77
C MET A 35 14.48 -1.43 -15.02
N PRO A 36 14.80 -1.11 -16.28
CA PRO A 36 15.79 -0.08 -16.60
C PRO A 36 15.34 1.30 -16.11
N LEU A 37 16.30 2.06 -15.55
CA LEU A 37 16.09 3.35 -14.90
C LEU A 37 15.35 4.40 -15.76
N LYS A 38 15.53 4.35 -17.09
CA LYS A 38 14.92 5.30 -18.04
C LYS A 38 13.39 5.31 -17.99
N VAL A 39 12.75 4.21 -17.59
CA VAL A 39 11.29 4.10 -17.49
C VAL A 39 10.73 4.95 -16.33
N MET A 40 11.55 5.29 -15.32
CA MET A 40 11.10 5.90 -14.06
C MET A 40 11.19 7.44 -14.00
N SER A 41 11.53 8.12 -15.10
CA SER A 41 11.89 9.55 -15.12
C SER A 41 10.69 10.51 -15.33
N SER A 42 9.68 10.50 -14.45
CA SER A 42 8.54 11.45 -14.50
C SER A 42 8.64 12.56 -13.44
N LYS A 43 8.21 13.77 -13.81
CA LYS A 43 8.45 15.08 -13.13
C LYS A 43 7.79 15.29 -11.75
N SER A 44 7.15 14.27 -11.17
CA SER A 44 6.70 14.24 -9.77
C SER A 44 6.85 12.81 -9.30
N LEU A 45 8.00 12.52 -8.69
CA LEU A 45 8.36 11.15 -8.34
C LEU A 45 7.53 10.70 -7.14
N GLN A 46 6.93 9.52 -7.28
CA GLN A 46 6.38 8.74 -6.17
C GLN A 46 5.18 9.40 -5.43
N VAL A 47 4.21 9.92 -6.18
CA VAL A 47 2.92 10.30 -5.59
C VAL A 47 2.17 9.04 -5.14
N HIS A 48 1.76 9.00 -3.88
CA HIS A 48 0.95 7.92 -3.33
C HIS A 48 -0.05 8.46 -2.30
N ILE A 49 -1.17 7.76 -2.16
CA ILE A 49 -2.25 8.10 -1.24
C ILE A 49 -2.53 6.94 -0.30
N THR A 50 -2.88 7.25 0.95
CA THR A 50 -3.27 6.26 1.95
C THR A 50 -4.41 6.79 2.82
N GLN A 51 -5.11 5.90 3.51
CA GLN A 51 -6.16 6.26 4.45
C GLN A 51 -5.60 7.11 5.61
N GLY A 52 -6.22 8.26 5.88
CA GLY A 52 -5.71 9.26 6.84
C GLY A 52 -6.36 9.26 8.22
N ASN A 53 -7.41 8.46 8.43
CA ASN A 53 -8.06 8.27 9.73
C ASN A 53 -8.78 6.92 9.81
N GLN A 54 -9.25 6.53 11.00
CA GLN A 54 -9.97 5.26 11.20
C GLN A 54 -11.34 5.20 10.52
N LYS A 55 -11.96 6.36 10.24
CA LYS A 55 -13.34 6.45 9.73
C LYS A 55 -13.46 6.51 8.20
N GLY A 56 -12.34 6.57 7.47
CA GLY A 56 -12.33 6.76 6.02
C GLY A 56 -12.59 8.19 5.54
N THR A 57 -12.80 9.16 6.45
CA THR A 57 -13.10 10.56 6.10
C THR A 57 -11.86 11.46 6.00
N ALA A 58 -10.69 10.84 5.84
CA ALA A 58 -9.42 11.53 5.66
C ALA A 58 -8.47 10.73 4.76
N MET A 59 -7.59 11.43 4.05
CA MET A 59 -6.62 10.84 3.12
C MET A 59 -5.26 11.53 3.27
N ILE A 60 -4.20 10.74 3.41
CA ILE A 60 -2.82 11.23 3.39
C ILE A 60 -2.34 11.20 1.95
N VAL A 61 -1.96 12.36 1.43
CA VAL A 61 -1.32 12.52 0.12
C VAL A 61 0.15 12.75 0.34
N SER A 62 0.98 11.94 -0.33
CA SER A 62 2.43 11.97 -0.18
C SER A 62 3.11 12.03 -1.54
N TRP A 63 4.17 12.83 -1.66
CA TRP A 63 4.94 12.98 -2.89
C TRP A 63 6.38 13.42 -2.59
N VAL A 64 7.27 13.31 -3.58
CA VAL A 64 8.67 13.72 -3.44
C VAL A 64 9.01 14.81 -4.46
N THR A 65 9.68 15.86 -4.00
CA THR A 65 10.31 16.88 -4.85
C THR A 65 11.84 16.76 -4.74
N MET A 66 12.53 16.69 -5.88
CA MET A 66 13.96 16.35 -5.90
C MET A 66 14.89 17.56 -5.74
N ALA A 67 14.52 18.70 -6.33
CA ALA A 67 15.42 19.86 -6.42
C ALA A 67 15.28 20.82 -5.23
N GLU A 68 14.04 21.17 -4.87
CA GLU A 68 13.74 22.21 -3.89
C GLU A 68 12.62 21.77 -2.95
N PRO A 69 12.52 22.34 -1.73
CA PRO A 69 11.50 21.97 -0.76
C PRO A 69 10.08 22.10 -1.28
N GLY A 70 9.84 23.00 -2.23
CA GLY A 70 8.53 23.22 -2.83
C GLY A 70 7.43 23.59 -1.81
N SER A 71 6.18 23.57 -2.29
CA SER A 71 5.01 23.74 -1.44
C SER A 71 4.50 22.40 -0.94
N SER A 72 4.16 22.31 0.36
CA SER A 72 3.48 21.15 0.94
C SER A 72 1.94 21.27 0.92
N VAL A 73 1.41 22.15 0.07
CA VAL A 73 -0.04 22.41 0.00
C VAL A 73 -0.70 21.49 -1.02
N VAL A 74 -1.77 20.81 -0.60
CA VAL A 74 -2.64 20.06 -1.51
C VAL A 74 -3.92 20.85 -1.74
N ILE A 75 -4.28 21.01 -3.02
CA ILE A 75 -5.54 21.59 -3.45
C ILE A 75 -6.48 20.44 -3.81
N PHE A 76 -7.67 20.40 -3.22
CA PHE A 76 -8.63 19.33 -3.41
C PHE A 76 -10.07 19.86 -3.49
N TRP A 77 -10.91 19.19 -4.25
CA TRP A 77 -12.34 19.49 -4.37
C TRP A 77 -13.12 18.21 -4.71
N SER A 78 -14.40 18.22 -4.36
CA SER A 78 -15.39 17.33 -4.96
C SER A 78 -15.89 17.99 -6.26
N GLU A 79 -16.38 17.20 -7.21
CA GLU A 79 -16.79 17.64 -8.55
C GLU A 79 -17.70 18.90 -8.55
N LYS A 80 -18.56 19.05 -7.52
CA LYS A 80 -19.53 20.15 -7.39
C LYS A 80 -19.15 21.22 -6.37
N HIS A 81 -17.97 21.13 -5.76
CA HIS A 81 -17.56 22.01 -4.67
C HIS A 81 -16.36 22.89 -5.05
N LYS A 82 -16.24 24.02 -4.33
CA LYS A 82 -15.08 24.91 -4.49
C LYS A 82 -13.78 24.25 -4.00
N PRO A 83 -12.63 24.60 -4.59
CA PRO A 83 -11.33 24.11 -4.16
C PRO A 83 -11.03 24.51 -2.72
N LYS A 84 -10.59 23.52 -1.95
CA LYS A 84 -10.08 23.64 -0.59
C LYS A 84 -8.57 23.40 -0.60
N LYS A 85 -7.90 23.91 0.42
CA LYS A 85 -6.46 23.73 0.62
C LYS A 85 -6.21 22.98 1.92
N ALA A 86 -5.24 22.06 1.89
CA ALA A 86 -4.71 21.40 3.07
C ALA A 86 -3.20 21.60 3.12
N GLU A 87 -2.67 21.95 4.28
CA GLU A 87 -1.24 22.17 4.48
C GLU A 87 -0.60 20.92 5.08
N GLY A 88 0.42 20.42 4.39
CA GLY A 88 1.25 19.31 4.83
C GLY A 88 2.59 19.78 5.40
N LYS A 89 3.47 18.81 5.62
CA LYS A 89 4.86 19.05 6.04
C LYS A 89 5.81 18.30 5.12
N ALA A 90 6.94 18.94 4.80
CA ALA A 90 8.04 18.30 4.10
C ALA A 90 9.11 17.83 5.10
N LYS A 91 9.73 16.69 4.83
CA LYS A 91 10.87 16.14 5.57
C LYS A 91 11.89 15.55 4.62
N GLN A 92 13.12 15.40 5.10
CA GLN A 92 14.17 14.67 4.42
C GLN A 92 14.79 13.66 5.37
N TYR A 93 15.38 12.60 4.82
CA TYR A 93 16.22 11.69 5.58
C TYR A 93 17.56 11.50 4.87
N LYS A 94 18.55 11.07 5.64
CA LYS A 94 19.87 10.68 5.13
C LYS A 94 20.11 9.22 5.48
N PHE A 95 20.69 8.48 4.53
CA PHE A 95 21.09 7.09 4.71
C PHE A 95 22.46 6.90 4.05
N TYR A 96 23.51 6.75 4.87
CA TYR A 96 24.89 6.75 4.40
C TYR A 96 25.23 8.04 3.60
N ASP A 97 25.67 7.92 2.35
CA ASP A 97 25.97 9.02 1.42
C ASP A 97 24.74 9.50 0.63
N TYR A 98 23.60 8.81 0.75
CA TYR A 98 22.35 9.19 0.11
C TYR A 98 21.56 10.19 0.96
N THR A 99 21.16 11.30 0.33
CA THR A 99 20.17 12.24 0.88
C THR A 99 18.90 12.15 0.03
N SER A 100 17.75 11.95 0.69
CA SER A 100 16.47 11.90 -0.01
C SER A 100 16.10 13.25 -0.61
N GLY A 101 15.21 13.23 -1.60
CA GLY A 101 14.43 14.42 -1.95
C GLY A 101 13.57 14.89 -0.78
N TYR A 102 12.86 16.01 -0.95
CA TYR A 102 11.91 16.51 0.03
C TYR A 102 10.62 15.70 -0.05
N ILE A 103 10.34 14.97 1.02
CA ILE A 103 9.19 14.08 1.14
C ILE A 103 8.07 14.85 1.80
N HIS A 104 6.98 15.04 1.09
CA HIS A 104 5.80 15.74 1.56
C HIS A 104 4.76 14.77 2.07
N HIS A 105 4.13 15.10 3.19
CA HIS A 105 2.95 14.42 3.70
C HIS A 105 1.88 15.46 4.05
N CYS A 106 0.71 15.35 3.44
CA CYS A 106 -0.44 16.20 3.72
C CYS A 106 -1.65 15.33 4.09
N ASN A 107 -2.22 15.54 5.27
CA ASN A 107 -3.42 14.83 5.71
C ASN A 107 -4.66 15.69 5.43
N ILE A 108 -5.41 15.33 4.39
CA ILE A 108 -6.68 15.96 4.05
C ILE A 108 -7.76 15.36 4.93
N ARG A 109 -8.54 16.20 5.61
CA ARG A 109 -9.58 15.78 6.56
C ARG A 109 -10.94 16.37 6.19
N GLY A 110 -12.00 15.77 6.70
CA GLY A 110 -13.38 16.22 6.44
C GLY A 110 -13.83 15.91 5.02
N LEU A 111 -13.38 14.76 4.51
CA LEU A 111 -13.86 14.20 3.25
C LEU A 111 -15.24 13.58 3.46
N GLU A 112 -16.05 13.61 2.41
CA GLU A 112 -17.31 12.87 2.35
C GLU A 112 -17.00 11.37 2.33
N PRO A 113 -17.77 10.53 3.05
CA PRO A 113 -17.59 9.06 3.05
C PRO A 113 -17.83 8.42 1.69
#